data_AF-A0A5K1V4N4-F1
#
_entry.id   AF-A0A5K1V4N4-F1
#
_cell.length_a   1.000
_cell.length_b   1.000
_cell.length_c   1.000
_cell.angle_alpha   90.00
_cell.angle_beta   90.00
_cell.angle_gamma   90.00
#
_symmetry.space_group_name_H-M   'P 1'
#
loop_
_entity.id
_entity.type
_entity.pdbx_description
1 polymer ?
#
loop_
_entity_poly.entity_id
_entity_poly.type
_entity_poly.pdbx_seq_one_letter_code
_entity_poly.pdbx_strand_id
1 'polypeptide(L)'
;MKATRNTFNSIVMTNSVGSLSDIINNQNRNSTSELAVSDSPSPRISKTPDLNISFRRRVNRRQTLAEFLFISNSPEPVEENVINYNTLLPSERTMFGVNSITPVVLWGALEHHSNIQLIDCRFPYEFAGGRIHGAINIWNEQLLNEHFPVAKDMPQSSSILIFYCEYSGERGPSLAKKLHSIDKNSLNPYLIYNEIYVIENGFLNVLKTVPCLIEGVHIAMDNVNYSEEKVYYIRQIKSSSGSKTPRSPSSFSSSSRLLSRSY
;
A
#
# COMPACT_ATOMS: atom_id res chain seq x y z
N MET A 1 -55.92 2.81 -11.77
CA MET A 1 -56.04 3.49 -10.45
C MET A 1 -55.38 2.58 -9.42
N LYS A 2 -54.33 2.90 -8.67
CA LYS A 2 -53.68 4.16 -8.27
C LYS A 2 -52.16 3.96 -8.33
N ALA A 3 -51.46 4.98 -8.82
CA ALA A 3 -50.01 5.09 -8.77
C ALA A 3 -49.61 5.77 -7.45
N THR A 4 -48.67 5.18 -6.71
CA THR A 4 -48.03 5.80 -5.54
C THR A 4 -46.71 6.39 -5.97
N ARG A 5 -46.71 7.72 -6.14
CA ARG A 5 -45.52 8.57 -6.24
C ARG A 5 -44.86 8.62 -4.86
N ASN A 6 -43.55 8.39 -4.80
CA ASN A 6 -42.76 8.75 -3.63
C ASN A 6 -41.66 9.72 -4.07
N THR A 7 -41.67 10.89 -3.44
CA THR A 7 -40.95 12.12 -3.76
C THR A 7 -39.54 12.11 -3.18
N PHE A 8 -38.55 12.37 -4.04
CA PHE A 8 -37.19 12.75 -3.67
C PHE A 8 -37.20 14.18 -3.10
N ASN A 9 -36.69 14.36 -1.87
CA ASN A 9 -36.35 15.68 -1.34
C ASN A 9 -34.86 15.94 -1.54
N SER A 10 -34.56 16.82 -2.48
CA SER A 10 -33.27 17.45 -2.71
C SER A 10 -33.09 18.65 -1.76
N ILE A 11 -32.10 18.60 -0.88
CA ILE A 11 -31.66 19.79 -0.12
C ILE A 11 -30.49 20.42 -0.88
N VAL A 12 -30.79 21.54 -1.52
CA VAL A 12 -29.84 22.47 -2.11
C VAL A 12 -29.33 23.37 -0.99
N MET A 13 -28.03 23.34 -0.70
CA MET A 13 -27.34 24.36 0.09
C MET A 13 -26.38 25.08 -0.84
N THR A 14 -26.86 26.18 -1.42
CA THR A 14 -26.01 27.21 -2.03
C THR A 14 -25.41 28.06 -0.94
N ASN A 15 -24.09 28.24 -0.91
CA ASN A 15 -23.48 29.45 -0.36
C ASN A 15 -22.23 29.84 -1.13
N SER A 16 -22.44 30.86 -1.97
CA SER A 16 -21.60 32.01 -2.29
C SER A 16 -20.08 31.86 -2.22
N VAL A 17 -19.50 31.97 -3.42
CA VAL A 17 -18.10 32.29 -3.72
C VAL A 17 -17.73 33.64 -3.09
N GLY A 18 -16.67 33.65 -2.27
CA GLY A 18 -16.01 34.85 -1.76
C GLY A 18 -14.71 35.13 -2.52
N SER A 19 -14.51 36.38 -2.89
CA SER A 19 -13.42 36.89 -3.74
C SER A 19 -12.02 36.78 -3.11
N LEU A 20 -11.01 36.66 -3.99
CA LEU A 20 -9.61 36.31 -3.72
C LEU A 20 -8.72 37.50 -3.29
N SER A 21 -9.24 38.43 -2.46
CA SER A 21 -8.53 39.68 -2.11
C SER A 21 -8.25 39.94 -0.62
N ASP A 22 -8.58 39.03 0.30
CA ASP A 22 -8.54 39.33 1.75
C ASP A 22 -7.48 38.58 2.59
N ILE A 23 -6.40 38.02 2.00
CA ILE A 23 -5.33 37.31 2.75
C ILE A 23 -3.94 37.87 2.47
N ILE A 24 -3.78 39.19 2.48
CA ILE A 24 -2.46 39.83 2.61
C ILE A 24 -2.63 41.03 3.53
N ASN A 25 -2.33 40.87 4.82
CA ASN A 25 -1.79 41.87 5.76
C ASN A 25 -2.08 41.46 7.20
N ASN A 26 -1.24 40.59 7.78
CA ASN A 26 -1.08 40.56 9.24
C ASN A 26 0.22 39.86 9.66
N GLN A 27 1.36 40.48 9.37
CA GLN A 27 2.55 40.31 10.19
C GLN A 27 3.24 41.66 10.33
N ASN A 28 2.96 42.35 11.43
CA ASN A 28 3.91 43.22 12.13
C ASN A 28 3.27 43.78 13.40
N ARG A 29 4.09 43.83 14.47
CA ARG A 29 3.93 44.53 15.77
C ARG A 29 3.51 43.66 16.97
N ASN A 30 4.50 43.15 17.69
CA ASN A 30 5.02 43.74 18.95
C ASN A 30 6.06 42.79 19.58
N SER A 31 7.35 43.16 19.63
CA SER A 31 8.04 43.88 20.72
C SER A 31 8.66 42.92 21.77
N THR A 32 9.98 42.67 21.67
CA THR A 32 11.05 43.15 22.57
C THR A 32 11.16 42.47 23.93
N SER A 33 12.24 41.70 24.11
CA SER A 33 13.05 41.69 25.34
C SER A 33 14.48 41.27 25.02
N GLU A 34 15.42 42.18 25.27
CA GLU A 34 16.88 42.06 25.15
C GLU A 34 17.46 41.04 26.15
N LEU A 35 18.65 40.49 25.83
CA LEU A 35 19.80 40.40 26.76
C LEU A 35 21.08 39.87 26.05
N ALA A 36 22.06 40.77 25.94
CA ALA A 36 23.52 40.64 26.08
C ALA A 36 24.37 39.62 25.27
N VAL A 37 25.03 40.17 24.24
CA VAL A 37 26.48 40.18 23.89
C VAL A 37 27.46 39.25 24.64
N SER A 38 28.23 38.45 23.89
CA SER A 38 29.70 38.30 24.06
C SER A 38 30.38 37.67 22.82
N ASP A 39 31.48 38.30 22.39
CA ASP A 39 32.35 38.04 21.23
C ASP A 39 33.12 36.69 21.22
N SER A 40 33.20 36.08 20.02
CA SER A 40 34.35 35.46 19.26
C SER A 40 35.56 34.79 19.97
N PRO A 41 36.43 33.95 19.31
CA PRO A 41 36.49 33.51 17.90
C PRO A 41 36.79 31.99 17.66
N SER A 42 36.73 31.55 16.39
CA SER A 42 37.25 30.25 15.90
C SER A 42 38.79 30.20 15.76
N PRO A 43 39.40 29.00 15.83
CA PRO A 43 40.66 28.71 15.12
C PRO A 43 40.57 27.42 14.27
N ARG A 44 40.85 27.51 12.97
CA ARG A 44 42.13 27.22 12.28
C ARG A 44 42.47 25.74 12.06
N ILE A 45 42.48 25.41 10.76
CA ILE A 45 43.10 24.26 10.09
C ILE A 45 44.60 24.20 10.41
N SER A 46 45.13 23.00 10.67
CA SER A 46 46.55 22.67 10.50
C SER A 46 46.76 21.29 9.88
N LYS A 47 47.82 21.22 9.09
CA LYS A 47 48.18 20.23 8.07
C LYS A 47 48.86 18.96 8.63
N THR A 48 48.99 17.98 7.74
CA THR A 48 49.63 16.63 7.79
C THR A 48 51.13 16.62 8.18
N PRO A 49 51.76 15.44 8.37
CA PRO A 49 52.50 14.75 7.26
C PRO A 49 52.34 13.20 7.27
N ASP A 50 52.08 12.53 6.15
CA ASP A 50 52.98 12.04 5.06
C ASP A 50 53.94 10.88 5.42
N LEU A 51 53.74 9.71 4.78
CA LEU A 51 54.78 8.73 4.40
C LEU A 51 54.37 7.95 3.11
N ASN A 52 54.69 8.52 1.94
CA ASN A 52 55.56 7.97 0.85
C ASN A 52 55.83 6.44 0.81
N ILE A 53 55.89 5.68 -0.32
CA ILE A 53 56.43 5.87 -1.69
C ILE A 53 56.07 4.59 -2.51
N SER A 54 55.69 4.59 -3.80
CA SER A 54 56.65 4.55 -4.93
C SER A 54 56.03 4.69 -6.35
N PHE A 55 56.62 5.65 -7.06
CA PHE A 55 56.84 5.87 -8.50
C PHE A 55 56.52 4.77 -9.55
N ARG A 56 55.93 5.21 -10.68
CA ARG A 56 56.65 5.30 -11.98
C ARG A 56 55.97 6.20 -13.05
N ARG A 57 56.76 7.20 -13.48
CA ARG A 57 56.86 7.94 -14.77
C ARG A 57 55.64 8.65 -15.39
N ARG A 58 55.66 9.98 -15.27
CA ARG A 58 55.04 10.97 -16.17
C ARG A 58 55.68 10.96 -17.56
N VAL A 59 54.84 11.03 -18.60
CA VAL A 59 55.17 11.69 -19.88
C VAL A 59 54.32 12.96 -19.93
N ASN A 60 54.99 14.10 -20.10
CA ASN A 60 54.36 15.43 -20.13
C ASN A 60 53.66 15.65 -21.49
N ARG A 61 52.35 15.89 -21.47
CA ARG A 61 51.67 16.62 -22.56
C ARG A 61 50.87 17.75 -21.90
N ARG A 62 51.35 18.99 -22.06
CA ARG A 62 50.64 20.20 -21.64
C ARG A 62 49.45 20.37 -22.58
N GLN A 63 48.25 20.03 -22.12
CA GLN A 63 47.01 20.34 -22.83
C GLN A 63 46.59 21.77 -22.52
N THR A 64 46.12 22.48 -23.55
CA THR A 64 45.75 23.90 -23.47
C THR A 64 44.32 24.06 -22.95
N LEU A 65 43.99 25.22 -22.36
CA LEU A 65 42.66 25.53 -21.81
C LEU A 65 41.49 25.37 -22.80
N ALA A 66 41.77 25.32 -24.11
CA ALA A 66 40.77 25.05 -25.15
C ALA A 66 40.38 23.57 -25.26
N GLU A 67 41.23 22.63 -24.82
CA GLU A 67 40.99 21.18 -24.85
C GLU A 67 40.06 20.73 -23.69
N PHE A 68 39.97 21.52 -22.61
CA PHE A 68 39.12 21.23 -21.45
C PHE A 68 37.66 21.69 -21.63
N LEU A 69 37.41 22.60 -22.57
CA LEU A 69 36.10 23.23 -22.78
C LEU A 69 35.29 22.63 -23.94
N PHE A 70 35.80 21.58 -24.61
CA PHE A 70 35.16 20.93 -25.76
C PHE A 70 34.84 19.44 -25.56
N ILE A 71 34.84 18.95 -24.31
CA ILE A 71 34.12 17.72 -24.00
C ILE A 71 32.66 18.11 -23.86
N SER A 72 31.96 18.09 -24.99
CA SER A 72 30.51 18.04 -25.05
C SER A 72 30.07 16.78 -24.30
N ASN A 73 29.81 16.90 -23.01
CA ASN A 73 28.93 15.98 -22.30
C ASN A 73 27.51 16.28 -22.81
N SER A 74 27.22 15.83 -24.03
CA SER A 74 25.85 15.48 -24.38
C SER A 74 25.46 14.40 -23.38
N PRO A 75 24.37 14.55 -22.62
CA PRO A 75 23.85 13.42 -21.87
C PRO A 75 23.52 12.33 -22.89
N GLU A 76 24.31 11.26 -22.89
CA GLU A 76 23.87 9.96 -23.39
C GLU A 76 22.48 9.72 -22.78
N PRO A 77 21.46 9.33 -23.56
CA PRO A 77 20.17 9.03 -23.00
C PRO A 77 20.38 7.91 -21.99
N VAL A 78 20.14 8.20 -20.73
CA VAL A 78 19.95 7.16 -19.73
C VAL A 78 18.83 6.31 -20.30
N GLU A 79 19.11 5.05 -20.65
CA GLU A 79 18.05 4.10 -20.97
C GLU A 79 17.12 4.08 -19.75
N GLU A 80 16.03 4.83 -19.81
CA GLU A 80 14.91 4.63 -18.91
C GLU A 80 14.61 3.14 -19.05
N ASN A 81 14.75 2.40 -17.96
CA ASN A 81 14.21 1.05 -17.89
C ASN A 81 12.70 1.20 -18.09
N VAL A 82 12.25 1.19 -19.34
CA VAL A 82 10.85 1.28 -19.71
C VAL A 82 10.24 -0.02 -19.20
N ILE A 83 9.64 0.06 -18.02
CA ILE A 83 8.91 -1.05 -17.44
C ILE A 83 7.78 -1.36 -18.42
N ASN A 84 7.82 -2.54 -19.04
CA ASN A 84 6.78 -2.95 -19.97
C ASN A 84 5.56 -3.47 -19.19
N TYR A 85 4.62 -2.56 -18.95
CA TYR A 85 3.35 -2.85 -18.28
C TYR A 85 2.37 -3.66 -19.15
N ASN A 86 2.69 -4.04 -20.40
CA ASN A 86 1.83 -4.95 -21.18
C ASN A 86 1.91 -6.42 -20.73
N THR A 87 2.63 -6.71 -19.65
CA THR A 87 2.86 -8.03 -19.06
C THR A 87 2.65 -7.97 -17.54
N LEU A 88 2.75 -9.11 -16.83
CA LEU A 88 2.65 -9.17 -15.36
C LEU A 88 3.48 -8.05 -14.70
N LEU A 89 2.90 -7.41 -13.68
CA LEU A 89 3.59 -6.32 -12.96
C LEU A 89 4.92 -6.80 -12.37
N PRO A 90 6.01 -6.01 -12.49
CA PRO A 90 7.28 -6.31 -11.83
C PRO A 90 7.08 -6.47 -10.34
N SER A 91 7.43 -7.64 -9.80
CA SER A 91 7.10 -7.99 -8.43
C SER A 91 8.11 -8.97 -7.82
N GLU A 92 8.20 -8.96 -6.50
CA GLU A 92 9.03 -9.87 -5.72
C GLU A 92 8.16 -10.84 -4.93
N ARG A 93 8.55 -12.11 -4.89
CA ARG A 93 7.83 -13.09 -4.08
C ARG A 93 8.10 -12.86 -2.60
N THR A 94 7.07 -12.53 -1.85
CA THR A 94 7.19 -12.38 -0.39
C THR A 94 7.32 -13.73 0.31
N MET A 95 7.84 -13.73 1.54
CA MET A 95 7.81 -14.88 2.45
C MET A 95 6.38 -15.38 2.75
N PHE A 96 5.39 -14.52 2.49
CA PHE A 96 3.99 -14.82 2.66
C PHE A 96 3.41 -15.59 1.45
N GLY A 97 4.14 -15.75 0.35
CA GLY A 97 3.69 -16.49 -0.82
C GLY A 97 2.76 -15.71 -1.75
N VAL A 98 2.69 -14.39 -1.58
CA VAL A 98 2.02 -13.45 -2.50
C VAL A 98 3.09 -12.55 -3.10
N ASN A 99 2.94 -12.19 -4.38
CA ASN A 99 3.88 -11.27 -5.03
C ASN A 99 3.67 -9.85 -4.50
N SER A 100 4.76 -9.11 -4.27
CA SER A 100 4.76 -7.74 -3.79
C SER A 100 5.27 -6.79 -4.86
N ILE A 101 4.64 -5.63 -4.99
CA ILE A 101 5.04 -4.55 -5.90
C ILE A 101 5.50 -3.34 -5.08
N THR A 102 6.44 -2.56 -5.63
CA THR A 102 6.86 -1.31 -5.02
C THR A 102 5.83 -0.20 -5.31
N PRO A 103 5.77 0.88 -4.51
CA PRO A 103 4.91 2.02 -4.82
C PRO A 103 5.21 2.69 -6.17
N VAL A 104 6.46 2.64 -6.64
CA VAL A 104 6.85 3.16 -7.97
C VAL A 104 6.23 2.32 -9.08
N VAL A 105 6.25 0.98 -8.94
CA VAL A 105 5.56 0.07 -9.87
C VAL A 105 4.05 0.33 -9.85
N LEU A 106 3.45 0.52 -8.67
CA LEU A 106 2.04 0.87 -8.55
C LEU A 106 1.71 2.16 -9.31
N TRP A 107 2.49 3.22 -9.12
CA TRP A 107 2.26 4.50 -9.79
C TRP A 107 2.22 4.34 -11.31
N GLY A 108 3.27 3.73 -11.89
CA GLY A 108 3.29 3.49 -13.34
C GLY A 108 2.17 2.55 -13.79
N ALA A 109 1.84 1.52 -13.02
CA ALA A 109 0.77 0.60 -13.36
C ALA A 109 -0.60 1.29 -13.43
N LEU A 110 -0.89 2.25 -12.54
CA LEU A 110 -2.13 3.02 -12.56
C LEU A 110 -2.27 3.93 -13.80
N GLU A 111 -1.16 4.34 -14.41
CA GLU A 111 -1.17 5.12 -15.66
C GLU A 111 -1.45 4.24 -16.89
N HIS A 112 -1.08 2.96 -16.84
CA HIS A 112 -1.14 2.04 -17.99
C HIS A 112 -2.28 1.02 -17.94
N HIS A 113 -2.88 0.79 -16.78
CA HIS A 113 -3.94 -0.20 -16.59
C HIS A 113 -5.21 0.40 -16.00
N SER A 114 -6.30 0.31 -16.74
CA SER A 114 -7.63 0.73 -16.28
C SER A 114 -8.36 -0.33 -15.44
N ASN A 115 -7.86 -1.57 -15.44
CA ASN A 115 -8.44 -2.76 -14.80
C ASN A 115 -7.83 -3.06 -13.42
N ILE A 116 -7.07 -2.13 -12.83
CA ILE A 116 -6.54 -2.26 -11.47
C ILE A 116 -7.66 -2.01 -10.45
N GLN A 117 -7.76 -2.90 -9.46
CA GLN A 117 -8.56 -2.67 -8.26
C GLN A 117 -7.62 -2.61 -7.06
N LEU A 118 -7.65 -1.48 -6.34
CA LEU A 118 -6.88 -1.27 -5.12
C LEU A 118 -7.73 -1.65 -3.91
N ILE A 119 -7.22 -2.56 -3.08
CA ILE A 119 -7.93 -3.11 -1.93
C ILE A 119 -7.24 -2.68 -0.64
N ASP A 120 -7.85 -1.75 0.07
CA ASP A 120 -7.41 -1.31 1.39
C ASP A 120 -7.97 -2.26 2.47
N CYS A 121 -7.09 -3.05 3.07
CA CYS A 121 -7.43 -4.00 4.13
C CYS A 121 -7.32 -3.41 5.54
N ARG A 122 -7.15 -2.09 5.67
CA ARG A 122 -7.20 -1.41 6.97
C ARG A 122 -8.62 -1.29 7.49
N PHE A 123 -8.79 -0.96 8.76
CA PHE A 123 -10.13 -0.74 9.30
C PHE A 123 -10.79 0.50 8.69
N PRO A 124 -12.14 0.55 8.67
CA PRO A 124 -12.86 1.65 8.05
C PRO A 124 -12.47 3.05 8.54
N TYR A 125 -12.10 3.22 9.82
CA TYR A 125 -11.65 4.52 10.33
C TYR A 125 -10.29 4.95 9.76
N GLU A 126 -9.36 4.00 9.55
CA GLU A 126 -8.07 4.28 8.92
C GLU A 126 -8.27 4.70 7.45
N PHE A 127 -9.16 4.02 6.73
CA PHE A 127 -9.50 4.30 5.34
C PHE A 127 -10.27 5.62 5.16
N ALA A 128 -11.19 5.92 6.07
CA ALA A 128 -11.94 7.17 6.07
C ALA A 128 -11.05 8.38 6.34
N GLY A 129 -10.03 8.22 7.20
CA GLY A 129 -9.03 9.25 7.47
C GLY A 129 -8.22 9.61 6.24
N GLY A 130 -7.68 8.60 5.56
CA GLY A 130 -6.98 8.79 4.31
C GLY A 130 -6.56 7.47 3.66
N ARG A 131 -6.54 7.44 2.33
CA ARG A 131 -6.45 6.23 1.49
C ARG A 131 -5.76 6.52 0.16
N ILE A 132 -5.43 5.48 -0.59
CA ILE A 132 -5.00 5.62 -1.99
C ILE A 132 -6.25 5.95 -2.82
N HIS A 133 -6.15 6.92 -3.73
CA HIS A 133 -7.23 7.34 -4.62
C HIS A 133 -7.79 6.12 -5.39
N GLY A 134 -9.11 6.00 -5.43
CA GLY A 134 -9.80 4.89 -6.11
C GLY A 134 -9.78 3.54 -5.37
N ALA A 135 -9.18 3.44 -4.18
CA ALA A 135 -9.19 2.20 -3.41
C ALA A 135 -10.58 1.89 -2.81
N ILE A 136 -10.92 0.60 -2.75
CA ILE A 136 -12.09 0.08 -2.03
C ILE A 136 -11.65 -0.49 -0.67
N ASN A 137 -12.50 -0.36 0.35
CA ASN A 137 -12.18 -0.86 1.69
C ASN A 137 -12.78 -2.25 1.94
N ILE A 138 -11.91 -3.27 1.99
CA ILE A 138 -12.27 -4.66 2.30
C ILE A 138 -11.42 -5.12 3.48
N TRP A 139 -11.97 -4.97 4.68
CA TRP A 139 -11.21 -5.16 5.93
C TRP A 139 -11.41 -6.53 6.59
N ASN A 140 -12.27 -7.39 6.02
CA ASN A 140 -12.54 -8.73 6.55
C ASN A 140 -12.86 -9.74 5.42
N GLU A 141 -12.88 -11.02 5.78
CA GLU A 141 -13.16 -12.12 4.83
C GLU A 141 -14.60 -12.10 4.28
N GLN A 142 -15.57 -11.59 5.03
CA GLN A 142 -16.95 -11.53 4.58
C GLN A 142 -17.06 -10.59 3.36
N LEU A 143 -16.55 -9.36 3.49
CA LEU A 143 -16.50 -8.39 2.40
C LEU A 143 -15.65 -8.92 1.23
N LEU A 144 -14.58 -9.66 1.50
CA LEU A 144 -13.77 -10.29 0.46
C LEU A 144 -14.62 -11.23 -0.41
N ASN A 145 -15.41 -12.09 0.22
CA ASN A 145 -16.27 -13.06 -0.49
C ASN A 145 -17.45 -12.38 -1.21
N GLU A 146 -17.97 -11.29 -0.65
CA GLU A 146 -19.04 -10.50 -1.27
C GLU A 146 -18.55 -9.76 -2.52
N HIS A 147 -17.35 -9.16 -2.47
CA HIS A 147 -16.79 -8.39 -3.58
C HIS A 147 -16.11 -9.25 -4.64
N PHE A 148 -15.48 -10.35 -4.26
CA PHE A 148 -14.74 -11.23 -5.14
C PHE A 148 -15.30 -12.66 -5.06
N PRO A 149 -16.51 -12.89 -5.60
CA PRO A 149 -17.12 -14.20 -5.58
C PRO A 149 -16.27 -15.18 -6.41
N VAL A 150 -16.19 -16.40 -5.91
CA VAL A 150 -15.56 -17.54 -6.58
C VAL A 150 -16.60 -18.64 -6.69
N ALA A 151 -16.93 -19.01 -7.93
CA ALA A 151 -17.88 -20.08 -8.21
C ALA A 151 -17.44 -20.88 -9.44
N LYS A 152 -18.01 -22.07 -9.59
CA LYS A 152 -17.82 -22.89 -10.78
C LYS A 152 -18.34 -22.15 -12.01
N ASP A 153 -17.68 -22.35 -13.15
CA ASP A 153 -18.08 -21.84 -14.48
C ASP A 153 -18.08 -20.29 -14.58
N MET A 154 -17.41 -19.61 -13.63
CA MET A 154 -17.15 -18.17 -13.71
C MET A 154 -16.04 -17.88 -14.72
N PRO A 155 -16.17 -16.85 -15.57
CA PRO A 155 -15.11 -16.45 -16.49
C PRO A 155 -13.89 -15.95 -15.73
N GLN A 156 -12.72 -16.06 -16.34
CA GLN A 156 -11.50 -15.47 -15.80
C GLN A 156 -11.66 -13.94 -15.73
N SER A 157 -11.38 -13.36 -14.58
CA SER A 157 -11.34 -11.93 -14.38
C SER A 157 -10.09 -11.36 -15.04
N SER A 158 -10.26 -10.27 -15.79
CA SER A 158 -9.14 -9.46 -16.27
C SER A 158 -8.63 -8.49 -15.20
N SER A 159 -9.22 -8.43 -14.01
CA SER A 159 -8.83 -7.45 -12.99
C SER A 159 -7.46 -7.76 -12.38
N ILE A 160 -6.66 -6.72 -12.17
CA ILE A 160 -5.42 -6.79 -11.40
C ILE A 160 -5.74 -6.36 -9.96
N LEU A 161 -5.63 -7.28 -9.01
CA LEU A 161 -5.99 -7.02 -7.61
C LEU A 161 -4.75 -6.68 -6.80
N ILE A 162 -4.73 -5.50 -6.20
CA ILE A 162 -3.59 -5.01 -5.42
C ILE A 162 -4.03 -4.74 -3.98
N PHE A 163 -3.64 -5.61 -3.07
CA PHE A 163 -3.98 -5.53 -1.64
C PHE A 163 -2.95 -4.72 -0.87
N TYR A 164 -3.38 -4.02 0.17
CA TYR A 164 -2.46 -3.40 1.12
C TYR A 164 -3.09 -3.23 2.49
N CYS A 165 -2.27 -2.97 3.51
CA CYS A 165 -2.76 -2.40 4.76
C CYS A 165 -1.83 -1.26 5.20
N GLU A 166 -1.71 -0.97 6.49
CA GLU A 166 -0.84 0.11 6.96
C GLU A 166 0.64 -0.14 6.62
N TYR A 167 1.12 -1.34 6.96
CA TYR A 167 2.50 -1.80 6.71
C TYR A 167 2.58 -3.00 5.76
N SER A 168 1.44 -3.52 5.30
CA SER A 168 1.34 -4.77 4.53
C SER A 168 2.03 -6.00 5.16
N GLY A 169 2.15 -6.03 6.49
CA GLY A 169 2.75 -7.19 7.20
C GLY A 169 1.78 -8.37 7.40
N GLU A 170 0.50 -8.09 7.65
CA GLU A 170 -0.47 -9.12 8.08
C GLU A 170 -1.80 -9.03 7.32
N ARG A 171 -2.57 -7.95 7.55
CA ARG A 171 -3.97 -7.83 7.05
C ARG A 171 -4.08 -7.96 5.52
N GLY A 172 -3.28 -7.18 4.78
CA GLY A 172 -3.24 -7.22 3.31
C GLY A 172 -2.84 -8.59 2.76
N PRO A 173 -1.64 -9.12 3.09
CA PRO A 173 -1.23 -10.45 2.67
C PRO A 173 -2.20 -11.57 3.06
N SER A 174 -2.80 -11.51 4.25
CA SER A 174 -3.74 -12.53 4.74
C SER A 174 -4.98 -12.63 3.85
N LEU A 175 -5.62 -11.49 3.54
CA LEU A 175 -6.80 -11.48 2.65
C LEU A 175 -6.44 -11.87 1.21
N ALA A 176 -5.31 -11.40 0.68
CA ALA A 176 -4.84 -11.80 -0.64
C ALA A 176 -4.63 -13.33 -0.76
N LYS A 177 -3.98 -13.94 0.23
CA LYS A 177 -3.83 -15.41 0.30
C LYS A 177 -5.17 -16.12 0.42
N LYS A 178 -6.09 -15.56 1.21
CA LYS A 178 -7.41 -16.16 1.41
C LYS A 178 -8.17 -16.22 0.10
N LEU A 179 -8.22 -15.13 -0.66
CA LEU A 179 -8.84 -15.08 -1.98
C LEU A 179 -8.18 -16.10 -2.92
N HIS A 180 -6.85 -16.07 -3.02
CA HIS A 180 -6.11 -17.00 -3.87
C HIS A 180 -6.38 -18.47 -3.51
N SER A 181 -6.47 -18.79 -2.21
CA SER A 181 -6.79 -20.13 -1.73
C SER A 181 -8.22 -20.55 -2.07
N ILE A 182 -9.19 -19.65 -1.92
CA ILE A 182 -10.60 -19.92 -2.30
C ILE A 182 -10.69 -20.19 -3.81
N ASP A 183 -10.04 -19.35 -4.63
CA ASP A 183 -10.03 -19.46 -6.09
C ASP A 183 -9.35 -20.76 -6.55
N LYS A 184 -8.17 -21.06 -6.01
CA LYS A 184 -7.42 -22.28 -6.32
C LYS A 184 -8.16 -23.57 -5.92
N ASN A 185 -8.93 -23.54 -4.84
CA ASN A 185 -9.72 -24.69 -4.38
C ASN A 185 -11.13 -24.72 -5.00
N SER A 186 -11.43 -23.83 -5.95
CA SER A 186 -12.68 -23.85 -6.68
C SER A 186 -12.73 -25.04 -7.66
N LEU A 187 -13.92 -25.34 -8.16
CA LEU A 187 -14.11 -26.33 -9.22
C LEU A 187 -13.86 -25.75 -10.63
N ASN A 188 -13.31 -24.53 -10.72
CA ASN A 188 -13.02 -23.87 -11.98
C ASN A 188 -11.70 -24.40 -12.56
N PRO A 189 -11.61 -24.75 -13.86
CA PRO A 189 -10.37 -25.25 -14.47
C PRO A 189 -9.18 -24.27 -14.47
N TYR A 190 -9.41 -22.99 -14.15
CA TYR A 190 -8.41 -21.94 -14.09
C TYR A 190 -8.65 -21.03 -12.88
N LEU A 191 -7.65 -20.20 -12.54
CA LEU A 191 -7.81 -19.13 -11.55
C LEU A 191 -8.69 -18.02 -12.12
N ILE A 192 -9.79 -17.71 -11.44
CA ILE A 192 -10.66 -16.58 -11.76
C ILE A 192 -9.88 -15.27 -11.59
N TYR A 193 -9.11 -15.13 -10.51
CA TYR A 193 -8.31 -13.95 -10.19
C TYR A 193 -6.82 -14.28 -10.31
N ASN A 194 -6.29 -14.20 -11.53
CA ASN A 194 -4.93 -14.64 -11.83
C ASN A 194 -3.84 -13.65 -11.33
N GLU A 195 -4.14 -12.35 -11.33
CA GLU A 195 -3.18 -11.30 -10.99
C GLU A 195 -3.50 -10.69 -9.62
N ILE A 196 -2.80 -11.17 -8.60
CA ILE A 196 -2.93 -10.73 -7.20
C ILE A 196 -1.57 -10.28 -6.66
N TYR A 197 -1.51 -9.06 -6.16
CA TYR A 197 -0.32 -8.43 -5.60
C TYR A 197 -0.58 -7.82 -4.22
N VAL A 198 0.50 -7.54 -3.49
CA VAL A 198 0.51 -6.72 -2.27
C VAL A 198 1.42 -5.51 -2.47
N ILE A 199 1.05 -4.35 -1.92
CA ILE A 199 1.95 -3.19 -1.91
C ILE A 199 3.01 -3.37 -0.83
N GLU A 200 4.29 -3.31 -1.22
CA GLU A 200 5.42 -3.39 -0.32
C GLU A 200 5.38 -2.27 0.74
N ASN A 201 5.48 -2.65 2.02
CA ASN A 201 5.43 -1.74 3.17
C ASN A 201 4.14 -0.89 3.28
N GLY A 202 3.09 -1.27 2.54
CA GLY A 202 1.73 -0.77 2.70
C GLY A 202 1.52 0.72 2.42
N PHE A 203 0.42 1.24 2.97
CA PHE A 203 -0.03 2.61 2.80
C PHE A 203 1.04 3.64 3.18
N LEU A 204 1.82 3.39 4.24
CA LEU A 204 2.85 4.32 4.68
C LEU A 204 3.98 4.49 3.66
N ASN A 205 4.32 3.42 2.94
CA ASN A 205 5.33 3.51 1.89
C ASN A 205 4.81 4.31 0.69
N VAL A 206 3.55 4.11 0.31
CA VAL A 206 2.90 4.91 -0.74
C VAL A 206 2.85 6.38 -0.35
N LEU A 207 2.43 6.68 0.88
CA LEU A 207 2.41 8.04 1.42
C LEU A 207 3.79 8.71 1.38
N LYS A 208 4.86 7.94 1.62
CA LYS A 208 6.23 8.45 1.60
C LYS A 208 6.77 8.67 0.18
N THR A 209 6.46 7.76 -0.74
CA THR A 209 7.14 7.67 -2.05
C THR A 209 6.35 8.32 -3.18
N VAL A 210 5.02 8.19 -3.16
CA VAL A 210 4.09 8.70 -4.18
C VAL A 210 2.88 9.36 -3.51
N PRO A 211 3.09 10.43 -2.70
CA PRO A 211 2.03 11.08 -1.92
C PRO A 211 0.89 11.64 -2.78
N CYS A 212 1.13 11.89 -4.08
CA CYS A 212 0.12 12.33 -5.04
C CYS A 212 -1.03 11.33 -5.23
N LEU A 213 -0.86 10.05 -4.85
CA LEU A 213 -1.96 9.08 -4.85
C LEU A 213 -2.87 9.18 -3.63
N ILE A 214 -2.51 9.95 -2.61
CA ILE A 214 -3.20 9.90 -1.32
C ILE A 214 -4.34 10.91 -1.26
N GLU A 215 -5.51 10.43 -0.85
CA GLU A 215 -6.64 11.26 -0.44
C GLU A 215 -6.72 11.28 1.09
N GLY A 216 -6.80 12.47 1.68
CA GLY A 216 -6.96 12.62 3.14
C GLY A 216 -5.65 12.52 3.92
N VAL A 217 -5.75 12.10 5.18
CA VAL A 217 -4.66 12.09 6.16
C VAL A 217 -4.51 10.70 6.78
N HIS A 218 -3.27 10.24 6.97
CA HIS A 218 -3.02 8.97 7.65
C HIS A 218 -3.61 8.95 9.06
N ILE A 219 -4.45 7.96 9.34
CA ILE A 219 -4.86 7.58 10.70
C ILE A 219 -4.28 6.20 10.98
N ALA A 220 -3.44 6.12 12.01
CA ALA A 220 -2.83 4.87 12.45
C ALA A 220 -3.85 3.93 13.08
N MET A 221 -3.63 2.62 12.95
CA MET A 221 -4.51 1.61 13.54
C MET A 221 -4.64 1.75 15.06
N ASP A 222 -3.60 2.19 15.76
CA ASP A 222 -3.56 2.37 17.21
C ASP A 222 -3.83 3.81 17.68
N ASN A 223 -4.39 4.66 16.81
CA ASN A 223 -4.80 6.00 17.19
C ASN A 223 -5.78 5.96 18.38
N VAL A 224 -5.47 6.73 19.42
CA VAL A 224 -6.22 6.76 20.69
C VAL A 224 -7.69 7.13 20.50
N ASN A 225 -7.98 8.02 19.55
CA ASN A 225 -9.34 8.50 19.26
C ASN A 225 -10.25 7.43 18.64
N TYR A 226 -9.69 6.30 18.19
CA TYR A 226 -10.41 5.20 17.54
C TYR A 226 -10.23 3.86 18.29
N SER A 227 -9.87 3.93 19.57
CA SER A 227 -9.62 2.74 20.38
C SER A 227 -10.87 1.85 20.53
N GLU A 228 -12.06 2.43 20.63
CA GLU A 228 -13.33 1.69 20.70
C GLU A 228 -13.68 1.02 19.37
N GLU A 229 -13.55 1.73 18.25
CA GLU A 229 -13.79 1.23 16.90
C GLU A 229 -12.81 0.10 16.56
N LYS A 230 -11.52 0.26 16.91
CA LYS A 230 -10.51 -0.79 16.77
C LYS A 230 -10.96 -2.07 17.48
N VAL A 231 -11.42 -1.96 18.73
CA VAL A 231 -11.91 -3.11 19.51
C VAL A 231 -13.14 -3.73 18.84
N TYR A 232 -14.06 -2.91 18.34
CA TYR A 232 -15.22 -3.37 17.59
C TYR A 232 -14.84 -4.21 16.36
N TYR A 233 -13.99 -3.68 15.47
CA TYR A 233 -13.59 -4.40 14.25
C TYR A 233 -12.78 -5.67 14.54
N ILE A 234 -11.90 -5.65 15.54
CA ILE A 234 -11.19 -6.86 16.00
C ILE A 234 -12.17 -7.94 16.47
N ARG A 235 -13.22 -7.55 17.22
CA ARG A 235 -14.26 -8.49 17.68
C ARG A 235 -14.98 -9.14 16.50
N GLN A 236 -15.33 -8.35 15.48
CA GLN A 236 -15.99 -8.86 14.27
C GLN A 236 -15.15 -9.91 13.55
N ILE A 237 -13.84 -9.67 13.36
CA ILE A 237 -12.93 -10.65 12.74
C ILE A 237 -12.86 -11.96 13.54
N LYS A 238 -12.84 -11.85 14.88
CA LYS A 238 -12.80 -13.01 15.78
C LYS A 238 -14.09 -13.81 15.76
N SER A 239 -15.25 -13.16 15.66
CA SER A 239 -16.53 -13.88 15.52
C SER A 239 -16.64 -14.61 14.20
N SER A 240 -16.17 -14.03 13.09
CA SER A 240 -16.24 -14.64 11.76
C SER A 240 -15.30 -15.85 11.60
N SER A 241 -14.19 -15.90 12.35
CA SER A 241 -13.26 -17.04 12.38
C SER A 241 -13.69 -18.16 13.34
N GLY A 242 -14.74 -17.95 14.15
CA GLY A 242 -15.21 -18.86 15.19
C GLY A 242 -16.34 -19.81 14.80
N SER A 243 -16.99 -19.65 13.64
CA SER A 243 -18.05 -20.56 13.19
C SER A 243 -17.47 -21.88 12.64
N LYS A 244 -17.00 -22.74 13.55
CA LYS A 244 -16.80 -24.16 13.26
C LYS A 244 -18.18 -24.80 13.04
N THR A 245 -18.34 -25.50 11.92
CA THR A 245 -19.49 -26.37 11.62
C THR A 245 -19.87 -27.23 12.84
N PRO A 246 -21.17 -27.46 13.13
CA PRO A 246 -21.57 -28.39 14.19
C PRO A 246 -20.97 -29.77 13.85
N ARG A 247 -20.15 -30.31 14.76
CA ARG A 247 -19.72 -31.70 14.64
C ARG A 247 -20.96 -32.57 14.77
N SER A 248 -21.27 -33.35 13.74
CA SER A 248 -22.25 -34.43 13.82
C SER A 248 -21.89 -35.35 14.99
N PRO A 249 -22.86 -35.79 15.81
CA PRO A 249 -22.57 -36.69 16.91
C PRO A 249 -22.05 -38.01 16.33
N SER A 250 -20.83 -38.38 16.71
CA SER A 250 -20.23 -39.67 16.35
C SER A 250 -21.09 -40.79 16.93
N SER A 251 -21.63 -41.63 16.06
CA SER A 251 -22.29 -42.88 16.41
C SER A 251 -21.32 -43.77 17.20
N PHE A 252 -21.67 -44.09 18.44
CA PHE A 252 -21.01 -45.14 19.22
C PHE A 252 -21.20 -46.49 18.50
N SER A 253 -20.12 -47.07 17.97
CA SER A 253 -20.11 -48.46 17.54
C SER A 253 -19.84 -49.36 18.75
N SER A 254 -20.87 -50.06 19.22
CA SER A 254 -20.75 -51.11 20.24
C SER A 254 -20.08 -52.34 19.63
N SER A 255 -18.81 -52.57 19.93
CA SER A 255 -18.12 -53.82 19.56
C SER A 255 -18.48 -54.94 20.54
N SER A 256 -19.32 -55.87 20.09
CA SER A 256 -19.58 -57.16 20.73
C SER A 256 -18.33 -58.05 20.70
N ARG A 257 -17.82 -58.46 21.87
CA ARG A 257 -16.76 -59.47 22.00
C ARG A 257 -17.35 -60.86 21.77
N LEU A 258 -16.87 -61.55 20.73
CA LEU A 258 -17.03 -62.98 20.56
C LEU A 258 -16.00 -63.70 21.45
N LEU A 259 -16.47 -64.53 22.38
CA LEU A 259 -15.64 -65.50 23.10
C LEU A 259 -15.47 -66.75 22.22
N SER A 260 -14.23 -67.03 21.86
CA SER A 260 -13.80 -68.28 21.24
C SER A 260 -13.90 -69.44 22.24
N ARG A 261 -14.59 -70.50 21.83
CA ARG A 261 -14.70 -71.78 22.53
C ARG A 261 -13.58 -72.69 22.01
N SER A 262 -12.66 -73.08 22.89
CA SER A 262 -11.67 -74.14 22.59
C SER A 262 -12.26 -75.49 22.98
N TYR A 263 -11.94 -76.50 22.16
CA TYR A 263 -12.21 -77.93 22.39
C TYR A 263 -11.37 -78.50 23.53
#